data_AF-A0A427AIH1-F1
#
_entry.id   AF-A0A427AIH1-F1
#
_cell.length_a   1.000
_cell.length_b   1.000
_cell.length_c   1.000
_cell.angle_alpha   90.00
_cell.angle_beta   90.00
_cell.angle_gamma   90.00
#
_symmetry.space_group_name_H-M   'P 1'
#
loop_
_entity.id
_entity.type
_entity.pdbx_description
1 polymer ?
#
loop_
_entity_poly.entity_id
_entity_poly.type
_entity_poly.pdbx_seq_one_letter_code
_entity_poly.pdbx_strand_id
1 'polypeptide(L)'
;LLFLLQSFLWQILRGIAYCHSHRVLHRDLKPQNLLIEKRTNTLKLADFGLARAFGIPIRTFTQEVAYLCDNDLAAVVPTLEPAGIDLLSKMLHWEPGKRIHAREALQHEYLKDLGVVP
;
A
#
# COMPACT_ATOMS: atom_id res chain seq x y z
N LEU A 1 18.13 -0.48 -5.64
CA LEU A 1 17.11 -1.43 -5.11
C LEU A 1 16.09 -0.71 -4.22
N LEU A 2 16.52 -0.01 -3.15
CA LEU A 2 15.62 0.74 -2.26
C LEU A 2 14.71 1.75 -2.98
N PHE A 3 15.29 2.59 -3.86
CA PHE A 3 14.52 3.52 -4.68
C PHE A 3 13.46 2.86 -5.56
N LEU A 4 13.74 1.65 -6.08
CA LEU A 4 12.80 0.91 -6.91
C LEU A 4 11.60 0.39 -6.09
N LEU A 5 11.86 -0.08 -4.87
CA LEU A 5 10.81 -0.50 -3.93
C LEU A 5 9.94 0.68 -3.49
N GLN A 6 10.57 1.82 -3.19
CA GLN A 6 9.89 3.08 -2.89
C GLN A 6 9.00 3.52 -4.07
N SER A 7 9.52 3.47 -5.30
CA SER A 7 8.76 3.77 -6.52
C SER A 7 7.56 2.83 -6.71
N PHE A 8 7.74 1.51 -6.54
CA PHE A 8 6.63 0.57 -6.66
C PHE A 8 5.58 0.75 -5.57
N LEU A 9 5.98 1.01 -4.32
CA LEU A 9 5.06 1.33 -3.23
C LEU A 9 4.23 2.58 -3.56
N TRP A 10 4.87 3.64 -4.05
CA TRP A 10 4.19 4.85 -4.49
C TRP A 10 3.18 4.57 -5.62
N GLN A 11 3.56 3.78 -6.63
CA GLN A 11 2.67 3.41 -7.74
C GLN A 11 1.46 2.56 -7.28
N ILE A 12 1.66 1.63 -6.34
CA ILE A 12 0.59 0.86 -5.72
C ILE A 12 -0.36 1.80 -4.96
N LEU A 13 0.16 2.65 -4.10
CA LEU A 13 -0.64 3.59 -3.31
C LEU A 13 -1.41 4.58 -4.20
N ARG A 14 -0.80 5.04 -5.30
CA ARG A 14 -1.47 5.88 -6.30
C ARG A 14 -2.63 5.15 -6.98
N GLY A 15 -2.42 3.89 -7.38
CA GLY A 15 -3.49 3.06 -7.93
C GLY A 15 -4.63 2.82 -6.94
N ILE A 16 -4.31 2.51 -5.68
CA ILE A 16 -5.29 2.30 -4.61
C ILE A 16 -6.05 3.59 -4.28
N ALA A 17 -5.37 4.73 -4.18
CA ALA A 17 -6.00 6.03 -3.94
C ALA A 17 -6.99 6.39 -5.07
N TYR A 18 -6.63 6.10 -6.33
CA TYR A 18 -7.53 6.26 -7.46
C TYR A 18 -8.76 5.35 -7.36
N CYS A 19 -8.58 4.07 -7.03
CA CYS A 19 -9.71 3.15 -6.83
C CYS A 19 -10.64 3.66 -5.72
N HIS A 20 -10.07 4.06 -4.58
CA HIS A 20 -10.82 4.54 -3.43
C HIS A 20 -11.60 5.83 -3.73
N SER A 21 -11.05 6.77 -4.52
CA SER A 21 -11.78 7.97 -4.94
C SER A 21 -12.98 7.65 -5.84
N HIS A 22 -12.95 6.50 -6.52
CA HIS A 22 -14.05 5.99 -7.35
C HIS A 22 -14.92 4.97 -6.59
N ARG A 23 -14.81 4.92 -5.25
CA ARG A 23 -15.58 4.00 -4.38
C ARG A 23 -15.36 2.53 -4.72
N VAL A 24 -14.21 2.17 -5.28
CA VAL A 24 -13.80 0.81 -5.59
C VAL A 24 -12.75 0.34 -4.58
N LEU A 25 -12.99 -0.80 -3.93
CA LEU A 25 -11.98 -1.49 -3.12
C LEU A 25 -11.39 -2.64 -3.93
N HIS A 26 -10.05 -2.73 -4.05
CA HIS A 26 -9.39 -3.82 -4.80
C HIS A 26 -9.57 -5.19 -4.14
N ARG A 27 -9.37 -5.26 -2.81
CA ARG A 27 -9.57 -6.42 -1.92
C ARG A 27 -8.69 -7.66 -2.14
N ASP A 28 -8.07 -7.81 -3.31
CA ASP A 28 -7.11 -8.90 -3.59
C ASP A 28 -5.71 -8.36 -3.92
N LEU A 29 -5.19 -7.47 -3.08
CA LEU A 29 -3.87 -6.90 -3.31
C LEU A 29 -2.80 -7.91 -2.89
N LYS A 30 -2.13 -8.50 -3.87
CA LYS A 30 -1.05 -9.48 -3.70
C LYS A 30 -0.05 -9.37 -4.86
N PRO A 31 1.21 -9.84 -4.71
CA PRO A 31 2.23 -9.69 -5.75
C PRO A 31 1.82 -10.21 -7.14
N GLN A 32 1.03 -11.27 -7.20
CA GLN A 32 0.53 -11.86 -8.46
C GLN A 32 -0.38 -10.90 -9.24
N ASN A 33 -1.02 -9.95 -8.57
CA ASN A 33 -1.94 -8.97 -9.14
C ASN A 33 -1.25 -7.61 -9.43
N LEU A 34 0.07 -7.54 -9.30
CA LEU A 34 0.89 -6.37 -9.61
C LEU A 34 1.66 -6.60 -10.91
N LEU A 35 1.18 -6.01 -12.00
CA LEU A 35 1.81 -6.14 -13.31
C LEU A 35 2.93 -5.12 -13.47
N ILE A 36 4.15 -5.57 -13.76
CA ILE A 36 5.34 -4.72 -13.90
C ILE A 36 5.88 -4.77 -15.33
N GLU A 37 5.97 -3.61 -15.98
CA GLU A 37 6.70 -3.44 -17.23
C GLU A 37 8.19 -3.17 -16.92
N LYS A 38 9.05 -4.16 -17.19
CA LYS A 38 10.48 -4.10 -16.82
C LYS A 38 11.28 -2.97 -17.48
N ARG A 39 10.87 -2.53 -18.67
CA ARG A 39 11.60 -1.49 -19.43
C ARG A 39 11.38 -0.09 -18.85
N THR A 40 10.17 0.17 -18.38
CA THR A 40 9.73 1.49 -17.88
C THR A 40 9.66 1.54 -16.35
N ASN A 41 9.78 0.39 -15.67
CA ASN A 41 9.48 0.23 -14.24
C ASN A 41 8.07 0.73 -13.87
N THR A 42 7.12 0.60 -14.81
CA THR A 42 5.72 0.94 -14.56
C THR A 42 5.01 -0.25 -13.93
N LEU A 43 4.31 -0.01 -12.83
CA LEU A 43 3.47 -0.97 -12.12
C LEU A 43 2.00 -0.62 -12.33
N LYS A 44 1.19 -1.63 -12.65
CA LYS A 44 -0.26 -1.52 -12.78
C LYS A 44 -0.96 -2.55 -11.90
N LEU A 45 -2.04 -2.13 -11.25
CA LEU A 45 -2.93 -3.04 -10.52
C LEU A 45 -3.75 -3.85 -11.53
N ALA A 46 -3.92 -5.14 -11.27
CA ALA A 46 -4.70 -6.05 -12.08
C ALA A 46 -5.63 -6.91 -11.21
N ASP A 47 -6.54 -7.64 -11.86
CA ASP A 47 -7.50 -8.52 -11.23
C ASP A 47 -8.43 -7.83 -10.21
N PHE A 48 -9.38 -7.08 -10.75
CA PHE A 48 -10.49 -6.49 -10.01
C PHE A 48 -11.65 -7.49 -9.80
N GLY A 49 -11.43 -8.80 -9.92
CA GLY A 49 -12.48 -9.82 -9.84
C GLY A 49 -13.23 -9.86 -8.49
N LEU A 50 -12.62 -9.33 -7.42
CA LEU A 50 -13.22 -9.17 -6.09
C LEU A 50 -13.59 -7.72 -5.75
N ALA A 51 -13.45 -6.80 -6.71
CA ALA A 51 -13.71 -5.39 -6.51
C ALA A 51 -15.20 -5.11 -6.30
N ARG A 52 -15.51 -4.27 -5.33
CA ARG A 52 -16.90 -3.90 -4.99
C ARG A 52 -17.05 -2.38 -4.86
N ALA A 53 -18.21 -1.88 -5.27
CA ALA A 53 -18.67 -0.54 -4.94
C ALA A 53 -18.95 -0.44 -3.43
N PHE A 54 -18.61 0.69 -2.79
CA PHE A 54 -18.97 0.98 -1.40
C PHE A 54 -20.49 0.82 -1.19
N GLY A 55 -20.91 0.05 -0.17
CA GLY A 55 -22.32 -0.01 0.28
C GLY A 55 -22.92 -1.39 0.57
N ILE A 56 -22.20 -2.49 0.38
CA ILE A 56 -22.71 -3.84 0.73
C ILE A 56 -22.16 -4.24 2.12
N PRO A 57 -23.00 -4.69 3.08
CA PRO A 57 -22.55 -5.01 4.44
C PRO A 57 -21.44 -6.06 4.42
N ILE A 58 -20.35 -5.76 5.11
CA ILE A 58 -19.15 -6.61 5.16
C ILE A 58 -19.42 -7.73 6.16
N ARG A 59 -19.57 -8.97 5.68
CA ARG A 59 -19.36 -10.15 6.52
C ARG A 59 -17.89 -10.18 6.92
N THR A 60 -17.65 -10.37 8.22
CA THR A 60 -16.36 -10.43 8.90
C THR A 60 -15.34 -11.22 8.09
N PHE A 61 -14.21 -10.60 7.74
CA PHE A 61 -13.11 -11.27 7.04
C PHE A 61 -12.03 -11.68 8.06
N THR A 62 -11.87 -12.99 8.23
CA THR A 62 -10.63 -13.59 8.74
C THR A 62 -9.72 -13.84 7.54
N GLN A 63 -8.72 -13.00 7.34
CA GLN A 63 -7.48 -13.41 6.70
C GLN A 63 -6.41 -13.24 7.77
N GLU A 64 -5.48 -14.19 7.90
CA GLU A 64 -4.30 -14.06 8.75
C GLU A 64 -3.61 -12.73 8.43
N VAL A 65 -3.87 -11.72 9.24
CA VAL A 65 -3.13 -10.46 9.18
C VAL A 65 -1.91 -10.70 10.04
N ALA A 66 -0.73 -10.73 9.41
CA ALA A 66 0.52 -10.65 10.15
C ALA A 66 0.59 -9.25 10.79
N TYR A 67 0.25 -9.17 12.07
CA TYR A 67 0.43 -7.96 12.87
C TYR A 67 1.86 -7.98 13.38
N LEU A 68 2.69 -7.04 12.91
CA LEU A 68 4.03 -6.83 13.43
C LEU A 68 3.98 -5.62 14.36
N CYS A 69 4.42 -5.81 15.61
CA CYS A 69 4.58 -4.74 16.58
C CYS A 69 5.69 -3.78 16.10
N ASP A 70 5.62 -2.49 16.46
CA ASP A 70 6.59 -1.47 16.02
C ASP A 70 8.06 -1.88 16.26
N ASN A 71 8.33 -2.64 17.32
CA ASN A 71 9.67 -3.13 17.67
C ASN A 71 10.18 -4.28 16.76
N ASP A 72 9.28 -5.05 16.12
CA ASP A 72 9.65 -6.18 15.25
C ASP A 72 9.85 -5.76 13.79
N LEU A 73 9.27 -4.63 13.38
CA LEU A 73 9.27 -4.22 11.98
C LEU A 73 10.67 -3.82 11.48
N ALA A 74 11.45 -3.18 12.35
CA ALA A 74 12.86 -2.89 12.12
C ALA A 74 13.72 -4.17 12.05
N ALA A 75 13.32 -5.24 12.75
CA ALA A 75 13.99 -6.54 12.69
C ALA A 75 13.63 -7.31 11.40
N VAL A 76 12.41 -7.16 10.90
CA VAL A 76 11.93 -7.79 9.65
C VAL A 76 12.52 -7.10 8.41
N VAL A 77 12.71 -5.78 8.45
CA VAL A 77 13.32 -5.01 7.34
C VAL A 77 14.44 -4.11 7.84
N PRO A 78 15.62 -4.67 8.20
CA PRO A 78 16.71 -3.93 8.84
C PRO A 78 17.34 -2.85 7.96
N THR A 79 17.09 -2.88 6.65
CA THR A 79 17.59 -1.90 5.68
C THR A 79 16.64 -0.70 5.48
N LEU A 80 15.49 -0.67 6.16
CA LEU A 80 14.50 0.38 6.00
C LEU A 80 14.85 1.57 6.90
N GLU A 81 14.86 2.77 6.31
CA GLU A 81 15.11 4.01 7.06
C GLU A 81 13.95 4.34 8.01
N PRO A 82 14.16 5.18 9.05
CA PRO A 82 13.13 5.50 10.05
C PRO A 82 11.81 5.99 9.46
N ALA A 83 11.84 6.81 8.41
CA ALA A 83 10.64 7.29 7.73
C ALA A 83 9.85 6.16 7.05
N GLY A 84 10.53 5.13 6.56
CA GLY A 84 9.89 3.95 5.97
C GLY A 84 9.25 3.06 7.03
N ILE A 85 9.91 2.89 8.18
CA ILE A 85 9.35 2.15 9.32
C ILE A 85 8.08 2.85 9.83
N ASP A 86 8.11 4.17 9.99
CA ASP A 86 6.96 4.98 10.41
C ASP A 86 5.78 4.92 9.41
N LEU A 87 6.06 4.91 8.10
CA LEU A 87 4.99 4.69 7.11
C LEU A 87 4.38 3.29 7.26
N LEU A 88 5.23 2.27 7.39
CA LEU A 88 4.79 0.88 7.43
C LEU A 88 3.98 0.57 8.70
N SER A 89 4.36 1.12 9.86
CA SER A 89 3.58 0.98 11.09
C SER A 89 2.18 1.61 10.95
N LYS A 90 2.08 2.79 10.33
CA LYS A 90 0.80 3.45 10.03
C LYS A 90 -0.07 2.64 9.05
N MET A 91 0.55 1.95 8.09
CA MET A 91 -0.14 1.07 7.13
C MET A 91 -0.60 -0.25 7.76
N LEU A 92 0.20 -0.83 8.66
CA LEU A 92 -0.08 -2.10 9.34
C LEU A 92 -0.81 -1.93 10.68
N HIS A 93 -1.25 -0.71 11.00
CA HIS A 93 -1.99 -0.44 12.22
C HIS A 93 -3.21 -1.36 12.35
N TRP A 94 -3.36 -1.99 13.53
CA TRP A 94 -4.37 -3.03 13.74
C TRP A 94 -5.80 -2.46 13.70
N GLU A 95 -6.03 -1.28 14.31
CA GLU A 95 -7.32 -0.58 14.27
C GLU A 95 -7.56 -0.02 12.86
N PRO A 96 -8.59 -0.47 12.12
CA PRO A 96 -8.84 0.01 10.77
C PRO A 96 -9.10 1.53 10.71
N GLY A 97 -9.70 2.10 11.75
CA GLY A 97 -9.99 3.54 11.83
C GLY A 97 -8.78 4.43 12.11
N LYS A 98 -7.65 3.84 12.55
CA LYS A 98 -6.37 4.56 12.74
C LYS A 98 -5.35 4.24 11.64
N ARG A 99 -5.68 3.32 10.73
CA ARG A 99 -4.82 2.95 9.62
C ARG A 99 -4.79 4.06 8.58
N ILE A 100 -3.59 4.47 8.16
CA ILE A 100 -3.42 5.54 7.18
C ILE A 100 -4.14 5.23 5.86
N HIS A 101 -4.84 6.22 5.30
CA HIS A 101 -5.45 6.06 3.98
C HIS A 101 -4.40 6.19 2.87
N ALA A 102 -4.61 5.52 1.73
CA ALA A 102 -3.66 5.57 0.61
C ALA A 102 -3.32 7.00 0.13
N ARG A 103 -4.30 7.91 0.17
CA ARG A 103 -4.08 9.33 -0.17
C ARG A 103 -3.13 10.03 0.81
N GLU A 104 -3.25 9.75 2.10
CA GLU A 104 -2.41 10.33 3.15
C GLU A 104 -1.01 9.71 3.11
N ALA A 105 -0.92 8.40 2.87
CA ALA A 105 0.35 7.70 2.69
C ALA A 105 1.20 8.28 1.54
N LEU A 106 0.56 8.69 0.44
CA LEU A 106 1.26 9.35 -0.68
C LEU A 106 1.89 10.70 -0.31
N GLN A 107 1.42 11.35 0.76
CA GLN A 107 1.97 12.61 1.27
C GLN A 107 3.03 12.38 2.36
N HIS A 108 3.29 11.12 2.72
CA HIS A 108 4.23 10.78 3.76
C HIS A 108 5.66 11.15 3.40
N GLU A 109 6.47 11.50 4.42
CA GLU A 109 7.86 11.91 4.23
C GLU A 109 8.68 10.88 3.45
N TYR A 110 8.43 9.59 3.68
CA TYR A 110 9.10 8.50 2.97
C TYR A 110 8.86 8.49 1.44
N LEU A 111 7.78 9.10 0.96
CA LEU A 111 7.38 9.10 -0.45
C LEU A 111 7.39 10.50 -1.07
N LYS A 112 7.71 11.54 -0.30
CA LYS A 112 7.56 12.96 -0.70
C LYS A 112 8.34 13.31 -1.98
N ASP A 113 9.50 12.70 -2.17
CA ASP A 113 10.40 13.01 -3.29
C ASP A 113 9.99 12.32 -4.61
N LEU A 114 9.06 11.36 -4.56
CA LEU A 114 8.62 10.59 -5.74
C LEU A 114 7.43 11.23 -6.47
N GLY A 115 6.66 12.06 -5.77
CA GLY A 115 5.52 12.79 -6.36
C GLY A 115 5.93 13.94 -7.30
N VAL A 116 7.23 14.20 -7.41
CA VAL A 116 7.82 15.29 -8.21
C VAL A 116 8.35 14.80 -9.56
N VAL A 117 8.30 13.49 -9.83
CA VAL A 117 8.70 12.95 -11.14
C VAL A 117 7.55 13.16 -12.13
N PRO A 118 7.74 13.96 -13.20
CA PRO A 118 6.70 14.32 -14.17
C PRO A 118 6.01 13.12 -14.84
#